data_AF-A0A8U1C252-F1
#
_entry.id   AF-A0A8U1C252-F1
#
_cell.length_a   1.000
_cell.length_b   1.000
_cell.length_c   1.000
_cell.angle_alpha   90.00
_cell.angle_beta   90.00
_cell.angle_gamma   90.00
#
_symmetry.space_group_name_H-M   'P 1'
#
loop_
_entity.id
_entity.type
_entity.pdbx_description
1 polymer ?
#
loop_
_entity_poly.entity_id
_entity_poly.type
_entity_poly.pdbx_seq_one_letter_code
_entity_poly.pdbx_strand_id
1 'polypeptide(L)'
;MDSIKDGWFTETCTLWPGQAMSLQVEEVLYQQKSKFQDVMVFRSKTYGNVLVLDGVIQCTERDEFSYQEMIANLPLCSHPCPKKVLIIGGGDGGVLREVVKHPLVESVVQCEIDEDVINVSKKYLPGMAQGFFSPKLTLNVGDGFEFMKQNQDAFDIIITDSSDPVGPAESLFKESYYELMKTALRDGGILCCQGDMISTDASDIVNRKKMAKCVQFIAVSRRVSMAPLGAD
;
A
#
# COMPACT_ATOMS: atom_id res chain seq x y z
N MET A 1 21.15 4.02 -11.70
CA MET A 1 20.78 4.28 -13.11
C MET A 1 19.85 5.47 -13.09
N ASP A 2 20.07 6.47 -13.93
CA ASP A 2 19.15 7.61 -14.04
C ASP A 2 17.80 7.07 -14.56
N SER A 3 16.81 6.97 -13.69
CA SER A 3 15.48 6.42 -13.98
C SER A 3 14.64 7.36 -14.86
N ILE A 4 15.09 8.62 -14.98
CA ILE A 4 14.54 9.64 -15.85
C ILE A 4 15.49 9.86 -17.02
N LYS A 5 15.02 9.65 -18.25
CA LYS A 5 15.76 9.91 -19.49
C LYS A 5 14.87 10.63 -20.48
N ASP A 6 15.41 11.66 -21.13
CA ASP A 6 14.69 12.47 -22.13
C ASP A 6 13.32 12.99 -21.64
N GLY A 7 13.22 13.29 -20.34
CA GLY A 7 11.99 13.77 -19.70
C GLY A 7 10.96 12.67 -19.37
N TRP A 8 11.31 11.39 -19.46
CA TRP A 8 10.44 10.26 -19.12
C TRP A 8 11.02 9.44 -17.98
N PHE A 9 10.23 9.22 -16.94
CA PHE A 9 10.48 8.20 -15.94
C PHE A 9 10.01 6.85 -16.51
N THR A 10 10.83 5.81 -16.44
CA THR A 10 10.45 4.46 -16.87
C THR A 10 10.60 3.46 -15.74
N GLU A 11 9.48 2.87 -15.33
CA GLU A 11 9.42 1.80 -14.34
C GLU A 11 9.85 0.48 -14.98
N THR A 12 10.91 -0.11 -14.44
CA THR A 12 11.39 -1.45 -14.82
C THR A 12 11.66 -2.25 -13.56
N CYS A 13 11.23 -3.51 -13.52
CA CYS A 13 11.55 -4.43 -12.43
C CYS A 13 11.75 -5.85 -12.95
N THR A 14 12.60 -6.62 -12.28
CA THR A 14 12.84 -8.04 -12.58
C THR A 14 11.61 -8.91 -12.34
N LEU A 15 10.63 -8.45 -11.56
CA LEU A 15 9.36 -9.13 -11.32
C LEU A 15 8.41 -9.08 -12.53
N TRP A 16 8.63 -8.17 -13.50
CA TRP A 16 7.86 -8.10 -14.74
C TRP A 16 8.79 -7.94 -15.96
N PRO A 17 9.58 -8.98 -16.30
CA PRO A 17 10.55 -8.88 -17.39
C PRO A 17 9.84 -8.67 -18.74
N GLY A 18 10.44 -7.85 -19.60
CA GLY A 18 9.96 -7.60 -20.97
C GLY A 18 8.83 -6.56 -21.08
N GLN A 19 8.45 -5.92 -19.98
CA GLN A 19 7.47 -4.82 -19.97
C GLN A 19 7.94 -3.66 -19.08
N ALA A 20 7.50 -2.46 -19.41
CA ALA A 20 7.77 -1.24 -18.65
C ALA A 20 6.60 -0.26 -18.80
N MET A 21 6.41 0.59 -17.80
CA MET A 21 5.50 1.73 -17.89
C MET A 21 6.33 3.02 -17.83
N SER A 22 6.04 3.97 -18.72
CA SER A 22 6.71 5.27 -18.73
C SER A 22 5.73 6.40 -18.48
N LEU A 23 6.12 7.34 -17.62
CA LEU A 23 5.37 8.57 -17.35
C LEU A 23 6.25 9.78 -17.69
N GLN A 24 5.70 10.73 -18.43
CA GLN A 24 6.41 11.96 -18.76
C GLN A 24 6.52 12.83 -17.50
N VAL A 25 7.75 13.22 -17.18
CA VAL A 25 8.08 14.03 -16.01
C VAL A 25 7.95 15.50 -16.37
N GLU A 26 7.20 16.24 -15.55
CA GLU A 26 7.16 17.70 -15.58
C GLU A 26 8.24 18.29 -14.67
N GLU A 27 8.34 17.81 -13.43
CA GLU A 27 9.25 18.34 -12.42
C GLU A 27 9.59 17.26 -11.39
N VAL A 28 10.86 17.11 -11.01
CA VAL A 28 11.24 16.28 -9.86
C VAL A 28 11.09 17.13 -8.59
N LEU A 29 10.16 16.74 -7.71
CA LEU A 29 9.79 17.48 -6.50
C LEU A 29 10.66 17.09 -5.29
N TYR A 30 11.08 15.82 -5.26
CA TYR A 30 11.90 15.23 -4.21
C TYR A 30 12.63 13.99 -4.74
N GLN A 31 13.89 13.80 -4.35
CA GLN A 31 14.62 12.56 -4.60
C GLN A 31 15.74 12.39 -3.58
N GLN A 32 15.62 11.41 -2.68
CA GLN A 32 16.64 11.08 -1.70
C GLN A 32 16.58 9.60 -1.33
N LYS A 33 17.71 9.05 -0.88
CA LYS A 33 17.76 7.71 -0.29
C LYS A 33 17.51 7.79 1.21
N SER A 34 16.48 7.12 1.70
CA SER A 34 16.20 6.95 3.12
C SER A 34 17.09 5.87 3.73
N LYS A 35 16.85 5.50 4.99
CA LYS A 35 17.49 4.34 5.61
C LYS A 35 17.10 3.01 4.96
N PHE A 36 15.97 2.98 4.23
CA PHE A 36 15.35 1.75 3.74
C PHE A 36 15.38 1.64 2.21
N GLN A 37 15.14 2.74 1.50
CA GLN A 37 14.88 2.71 0.06
C GLN A 37 15.18 4.05 -0.62
N ASP A 38 15.28 4.05 -1.94
CA ASP A 38 15.31 5.27 -2.75
C ASP A 38 13.89 5.85 -2.86
N VAL A 39 13.68 7.07 -2.35
CA VAL A 39 12.39 7.77 -2.33
C VAL A 39 12.40 8.91 -3.34
N MET A 40 11.47 8.88 -4.30
CA MET A 40 11.32 9.93 -5.29
C MET A 40 9.85 10.36 -5.41
N VAL A 41 9.64 11.67 -5.51
CA VAL A 41 8.37 12.24 -5.94
C VAL A 41 8.60 13.16 -7.11
N PHE A 42 7.85 12.95 -8.18
CA PHE A 42 7.86 13.84 -9.33
C PHE A 42 6.43 14.22 -9.73
N ARG A 43 6.26 15.41 -10.29
CA ARG A 43 5.04 15.79 -10.99
C ARG A 43 5.11 15.22 -12.40
N SER A 44 4.12 14.44 -12.77
CA SER A 44 3.93 13.95 -14.14
C SER A 44 3.08 14.92 -14.96
N LYS A 45 3.16 14.83 -16.28
CA LYS A 45 2.35 15.68 -17.17
C LYS A 45 0.84 15.38 -17.13
N THR A 46 0.45 14.14 -16.83
CA THR A 46 -0.95 13.68 -17.00
C THR A 46 -1.48 12.79 -15.88
N TYR A 47 -0.71 12.56 -14.82
CA TYR A 47 -1.08 11.71 -13.67
C TYR A 47 -0.95 12.43 -12.32
N GLY A 48 -0.66 13.74 -12.32
CA GLY A 48 -0.39 14.50 -11.10
C GLY A 48 0.96 14.13 -10.47
N ASN A 49 1.07 14.28 -9.16
CA ASN A 49 2.26 13.85 -8.42
C ASN A 49 2.31 12.32 -8.31
N VAL A 50 3.53 11.77 -8.42
CA VAL A 50 3.81 10.34 -8.45
C VAL A 50 4.83 10.02 -7.38
N LEU A 51 4.52 9.07 -6.49
CA LEU A 51 5.46 8.51 -5.53
C LEU A 51 6.13 7.27 -6.14
N VAL A 52 7.45 7.23 -6.06
CA VAL A 52 8.28 6.11 -6.52
C VAL A 52 9.19 5.68 -5.38
N LEU A 53 9.22 4.38 -5.10
CA LEU A 53 10.11 3.74 -4.13
C LEU A 53 10.94 2.67 -4.84
N ASP A 54 12.27 2.72 -4.72
CA ASP A 54 13.22 1.81 -5.39
C ASP A 54 12.96 1.64 -6.90
N GLY A 55 12.48 2.71 -7.56
CA GLY A 55 12.18 2.71 -9.00
C GLY A 55 10.82 2.12 -9.37
N VAL A 56 10.00 1.73 -8.40
CA VAL A 56 8.62 1.25 -8.59
C VAL A 56 7.61 2.32 -8.19
N ILE A 57 6.64 2.59 -9.07
CA ILE A 57 5.54 3.51 -8.84
C ILE A 57 4.63 2.94 -7.75
N GLN A 58 4.47 3.69 -6.67
CA GLN A 58 3.59 3.31 -5.57
C GLN A 58 2.17 3.85 -5.77
N CYS A 59 2.06 5.11 -6.16
CA CYS A 59 0.77 5.75 -6.43
C CYS A 59 0.93 6.94 -7.38
N THR A 60 -0.17 7.28 -8.04
CA THR A 60 -0.35 8.55 -8.75
C THR A 60 -1.61 9.22 -8.25
N GLU A 61 -1.63 10.55 -8.18
CA GLU A 61 -2.85 11.28 -7.77
C GLU A 61 -4.05 11.00 -8.68
N ARG A 62 -3.82 10.61 -9.93
CA ARG A 62 -4.90 10.38 -10.90
C ARG A 62 -5.68 9.09 -10.66
N ASP A 63 -5.04 8.03 -10.15
CA ASP A 63 -5.64 6.69 -10.12
C ASP A 63 -5.48 5.94 -8.79
N GLU A 64 -4.85 6.55 -7.78
CA GLU A 64 -4.71 5.99 -6.44
C GLU A 64 -6.05 5.48 -5.87
N PHE A 65 -7.15 6.17 -6.18
CA PHE A 65 -8.46 5.88 -5.61
C PHE A 65 -8.89 4.44 -5.93
N SER A 66 -8.55 3.93 -7.11
CA SER A 66 -8.91 2.58 -7.51
C SER A 66 -8.26 1.54 -6.61
N TYR A 67 -7.03 1.76 -6.17
CA TYR A 67 -6.35 0.84 -5.27
C TYR A 67 -6.78 1.06 -3.82
N GLN A 68 -6.76 2.32 -3.38
CA GLN A 68 -7.01 2.69 -1.99
C GLN A 68 -8.43 2.39 -1.55
N GLU A 69 -9.43 2.71 -2.39
CA GLU A 69 -10.82 2.39 -2.09
C GLU A 69 -11.04 0.88 -2.05
N MET A 70 -10.40 0.12 -2.93
CA MET A 70 -10.57 -1.33 -2.98
C MET A 70 -9.93 -2.03 -1.78
N ILE A 71 -8.67 -1.73 -1.47
CA ILE A 71 -7.97 -2.40 -0.37
C ILE A 71 -8.54 -2.01 1.00
N ALA A 72 -9.13 -0.81 1.13
CA ALA A 72 -9.82 -0.41 2.34
C ALA A 72 -11.25 -0.97 2.42
N ASN A 73 -12.09 -0.73 1.40
CA ASN A 73 -13.53 -0.99 1.52
C ASN A 73 -13.89 -2.46 1.37
N LEU A 74 -13.14 -3.26 0.63
CA LEU A 74 -13.43 -4.70 0.52
C LEU A 74 -13.45 -5.40 1.89
N PRO A 75 -12.43 -5.27 2.77
CA PRO A 75 -12.50 -5.85 4.11
C PRO A 75 -13.51 -5.12 5.01
N LEU A 76 -13.58 -3.78 4.96
CA LEU A 76 -14.50 -3.00 5.82
C LEU A 76 -15.96 -3.33 5.57
N CYS A 77 -16.38 -3.45 4.31
CA CYS A 77 -17.74 -3.79 3.92
C CYS A 77 -18.05 -5.29 4.07
N SER A 78 -17.04 -6.13 4.26
CA SER A 78 -17.20 -7.57 4.49
C SER A 78 -17.31 -7.93 5.98
N HIS A 79 -16.81 -7.08 6.86
CA HIS A 79 -16.86 -7.29 8.31
C HIS A 79 -18.13 -6.64 8.90
N PRO A 80 -18.89 -7.32 9.77
CA PRO A 80 -20.17 -6.79 10.27
C PRO A 80 -20.04 -5.58 11.21
N CYS A 81 -18.91 -5.44 11.90
CA CYS A 81 -18.67 -4.34 12.85
C CYS A 81 -17.18 -4.01 13.01
N PRO A 82 -16.52 -3.41 12.00
CA PRO A 82 -15.08 -3.16 12.04
C PRO A 82 -14.75 -1.92 12.88
N LYS A 83 -14.31 -2.11 14.13
CA LYS A 83 -14.02 -1.02 15.07
C LYS A 83 -12.53 -0.70 15.17
N LYS A 84 -11.67 -1.73 15.18
CA LYS A 84 -10.22 -1.61 15.29
C LYS A 84 -9.54 -2.12 14.03
N VAL A 85 -8.85 -1.23 13.33
CA VAL A 85 -8.16 -1.54 12.07
C VAL A 85 -6.66 -1.35 12.24
N LEU A 86 -5.87 -2.28 11.71
CA LEU A 86 -4.43 -2.13 11.56
C LEU A 86 -4.10 -1.97 10.07
N ILE A 87 -3.25 -1.01 9.76
CA ILE A 87 -2.64 -0.83 8.43
C ILE A 87 -1.13 -1.04 8.60
N ILE A 88 -0.56 -1.99 7.87
CA ILE A 88 0.89 -2.18 7.73
C ILE A 88 1.32 -1.57 6.39
N GLY A 89 2.27 -0.66 6.41
CA GLY A 89 2.67 0.17 5.27
C GLY A 89 1.74 1.37 5.07
N GLY A 90 1.44 1.69 3.81
CA GLY A 90 0.54 2.79 3.44
C GLY A 90 1.09 4.20 3.70
N GLY A 91 2.41 4.39 3.58
CA GLY A 91 3.09 5.66 3.88
C GLY A 91 2.56 6.91 3.15
N ASP A 92 1.79 6.77 2.06
CA ASP A 92 1.10 7.89 1.41
C ASP A 92 -0.13 8.43 2.19
N GLY A 93 -0.70 7.59 3.07
CA GLY A 93 -1.83 7.93 3.94
C GLY A 93 -3.21 7.75 3.31
N GLY A 94 -3.28 7.34 2.04
CA GLY A 94 -4.52 7.28 1.31
C GLY A 94 -5.41 6.08 1.67
N VAL A 95 -4.83 4.91 1.95
CA VAL A 95 -5.60 3.80 2.57
C VAL A 95 -6.16 4.22 3.92
N LEU A 96 -5.37 4.92 4.74
CA LEU A 96 -5.83 5.47 6.01
C LEU A 96 -6.99 6.46 5.81
N ARG A 97 -6.90 7.35 4.81
CA ARG A 97 -7.98 8.28 4.43
C ARG A 97 -9.27 7.53 4.14
N GLU A 98 -9.22 6.40 3.44
CA GLU A 98 -10.42 5.59 3.17
C GLU A 98 -10.95 4.90 4.42
N VAL A 99 -10.08 4.28 5.22
CA VAL A 99 -10.48 3.55 6.43
C VAL A 99 -11.20 4.45 7.44
N VAL A 100 -10.71 5.67 7.66
CA VAL A 100 -11.28 6.56 8.70
C VAL A 100 -12.66 7.11 8.34
N LYS A 101 -13.06 7.06 7.06
CA LYS A 101 -14.42 7.42 6.59
C LYS A 101 -15.47 6.46 7.11
N HIS A 102 -15.11 5.20 7.38
CA HIS A 102 -16.08 4.20 7.82
C HIS A 102 -16.63 4.55 9.22
N PRO A 103 -17.97 4.67 9.40
CA PRO A 103 -18.55 5.22 10.62
C PRO A 103 -18.37 4.30 11.84
N LEU A 104 -18.28 2.98 11.62
CA LEU A 104 -18.06 2.01 12.70
C LEU A 104 -16.61 1.91 13.15
N VAL A 105 -15.65 2.43 12.37
CA VAL A 105 -14.24 2.42 12.76
C VAL A 105 -14.02 3.43 13.87
N GLU A 106 -13.55 2.95 15.02
CA GLU A 106 -13.29 3.72 16.23
C GLU A 106 -11.79 4.06 16.37
N SER A 107 -10.91 3.13 15.95
CA SER A 107 -9.46 3.28 16.05
C SER A 107 -8.74 2.64 14.88
N VAL A 108 -7.73 3.34 14.36
CA VAL A 108 -6.84 2.85 13.32
C VAL A 108 -5.41 2.95 13.82
N VAL A 109 -4.68 1.84 13.82
CA VAL A 109 -3.22 1.86 13.98
C VAL A 109 -2.61 1.77 12.59
N GLN A 110 -1.66 2.64 12.27
CA GLN A 110 -0.85 2.49 11.07
C GLN A 110 0.61 2.28 11.46
N CYS A 111 1.25 1.26 10.92
CA CYS A 111 2.66 0.94 11.12
C CYS A 111 3.41 1.11 9.80
N GLU A 112 4.24 2.14 9.69
CA GLU A 112 5.06 2.43 8.52
C GLU A 112 6.54 2.42 8.93
N ILE A 113 7.38 1.73 8.18
CA ILE A 113 8.78 1.54 8.52
C ILE A 113 9.62 2.78 8.21
N ASP A 114 9.23 3.53 7.17
CA ASP A 114 10.00 4.63 6.61
C ASP A 114 9.34 5.99 6.87
N GLU A 115 9.85 6.71 7.88
CA GLU A 115 9.38 8.05 8.24
C GLU A 115 9.53 9.06 7.09
N ASP A 116 10.51 8.87 6.21
CA ASP A 116 10.73 9.77 5.07
C ASP A 116 9.57 9.67 4.09
N VAL A 117 9.01 8.48 3.88
CA VAL A 117 7.83 8.28 3.01
C VAL A 117 6.62 9.01 3.57
N ILE A 118 6.40 8.96 4.89
CA ILE A 118 5.31 9.71 5.55
C ILE A 118 5.49 11.21 5.35
N ASN A 119 6.69 11.73 5.61
CA ASN A 119 6.98 13.16 5.56
C ASN A 119 6.88 13.71 4.13
N VAL A 120 7.44 12.99 3.17
CA VAL A 120 7.37 13.31 1.75
C VAL A 120 5.92 13.28 1.26
N SER A 121 5.14 12.29 1.67
CA SER A 121 3.73 12.17 1.29
C SER A 121 2.87 13.28 1.88
N LYS A 122 3.06 13.65 3.15
CA LYS A 122 2.39 14.81 3.75
C LYS A 122 2.66 16.11 3.00
N LYS A 123 3.87 16.27 2.46
CA LYS A 123 4.28 17.47 1.74
C LYS A 123 3.81 17.51 0.28
N TYR A 124 3.93 16.40 -0.43
CA TYR A 124 3.75 16.36 -1.88
C TYR A 124 2.52 15.59 -2.35
N LEU A 125 1.85 14.84 -1.47
CA LEU A 125 0.63 14.08 -1.75
C LEU A 125 -0.51 14.46 -0.78
N PRO A 126 -0.86 15.76 -0.67
CA PRO A 126 -1.76 16.24 0.38
C PRO A 126 -3.17 15.65 0.30
N GLY A 127 -3.63 15.21 -0.88
CA GLY A 127 -4.92 14.54 -1.06
C GLY A 127 -4.98 13.13 -0.46
N MET A 128 -3.88 12.39 -0.48
CA MET A 128 -3.76 11.07 0.16
C MET A 128 -3.46 11.22 1.65
N ALA A 129 -2.56 12.13 2.01
CA ALA A 129 -2.10 12.32 3.39
C ALA A 129 -3.16 12.86 4.37
N GLN A 130 -4.38 13.18 3.92
CA GLN A 130 -5.48 13.62 4.78
C GLN A 130 -5.77 12.62 5.93
N GLY A 131 -5.57 11.33 5.69
CA GLY A 131 -5.75 10.28 6.70
C GLY A 131 -4.93 10.53 7.96
N PHE A 132 -3.71 11.07 7.83
CA PHE A 132 -2.78 11.29 8.94
C PHE A 132 -3.28 12.29 10.00
N PHE A 133 -4.28 13.12 9.65
CA PHE A 133 -4.86 14.11 10.57
C PHE A 133 -6.12 13.59 11.29
N SER A 134 -6.51 12.35 11.06
CA SER A 134 -7.67 11.74 11.71
C SER A 134 -7.43 11.55 13.21
N PRO A 135 -8.38 11.92 14.09
CA PRO A 135 -8.26 11.66 15.52
C PRO A 135 -8.36 10.16 15.87
N LYS A 136 -8.76 9.31 14.91
CA LYS A 136 -8.83 7.86 15.07
C LYS A 136 -7.44 7.19 14.95
N LEU A 137 -6.45 7.90 14.42
CA LEU A 137 -5.13 7.36 14.10
C LEU A 137 -4.23 7.25 15.32
N THR A 138 -3.56 6.11 15.45
CA THR A 138 -2.30 5.96 16.17
C THR A 138 -1.21 5.56 15.16
N LEU A 139 -0.24 6.44 14.94
CA LEU A 139 0.87 6.19 14.01
C LEU A 139 2.06 5.57 14.74
N ASN A 140 2.52 4.41 14.28
CA ASN A 140 3.73 3.75 14.73
C ASN A 140 4.78 3.78 13.60
N VAL A 141 5.92 4.40 13.85
CA VAL A 141 7.05 4.35 12.90
C VAL A 141 7.94 3.17 13.28
N GLY A 142 7.96 2.12 12.48
CA GLY A 142 8.71 0.90 12.77
C GLY A 142 8.36 -0.28 11.87
N ASP A 143 9.04 -1.41 12.11
CA ASP A 143 8.86 -2.63 11.35
C ASP A 143 7.47 -3.26 11.63
N GLY A 144 6.66 -3.43 10.59
CA GLY A 144 5.34 -4.04 10.67
C GLY A 144 5.38 -5.51 11.13
N PHE A 145 6.37 -6.29 10.71
CA PHE A 145 6.54 -7.68 11.13
C PHE A 145 6.83 -7.77 12.63
N GLU A 146 7.69 -6.90 13.17
CA GLU A 146 7.97 -6.84 14.62
C GLU A 146 6.79 -6.29 15.42
N PHE A 147 6.08 -5.29 14.89
CA PHE A 147 4.86 -4.76 15.48
C PHE A 147 3.80 -5.85 15.62
N MET A 148 3.62 -6.68 14.59
CA MET A 148 2.66 -7.77 14.58
C MET A 148 2.89 -8.81 15.70
N LYS A 149 4.14 -9.08 16.07
CA LYS A 149 4.46 -10.01 17.19
C LYS A 149 3.94 -9.54 18.54
N GLN A 150 3.72 -8.25 18.70
CA GLN A 150 3.32 -7.63 19.97
C GLN A 150 1.80 -7.60 20.16
N ASN A 151 1.03 -8.03 19.15
CA ASN A 151 -0.42 -7.91 19.13
C ASN A 151 -1.09 -9.27 19.01
N GLN A 152 -2.10 -9.52 19.86
CA GLN A 152 -2.90 -10.75 19.88
C GLN A 152 -4.36 -10.37 20.11
N ASP A 153 -5.30 -10.94 19.33
CA ASP A 153 -6.76 -10.70 19.47
C ASP A 153 -7.14 -9.21 19.52
N ALA A 154 -6.42 -8.38 18.76
CA ALA A 154 -6.42 -6.93 18.90
C ALA A 154 -7.25 -6.21 17.84
N PHE A 155 -7.33 -6.75 16.63
CA PHE A 155 -7.86 -6.07 15.44
C PHE A 155 -9.03 -6.82 14.80
N ASP A 156 -10.03 -6.08 14.34
CA ASP A 156 -11.13 -6.64 13.55
C ASP A 156 -10.73 -6.75 12.07
N ILE A 157 -9.90 -5.82 11.60
CA ILE A 157 -9.35 -5.81 10.24
C ILE A 157 -7.84 -5.54 10.26
N ILE A 158 -7.10 -6.29 9.45
CA ILE A 158 -5.70 -5.99 9.11
C ILE A 158 -5.58 -5.75 7.61
N ILE A 159 -5.01 -4.61 7.22
CA ILE A 159 -4.66 -4.27 5.85
C ILE A 159 -3.14 -4.25 5.72
N THR A 160 -2.58 -5.06 4.82
CA THR A 160 -1.16 -4.99 4.45
C THR A 160 -1.05 -4.27 3.10
N ASP A 161 -0.75 -2.98 3.17
CA ASP A 161 -0.49 -2.10 2.04
C ASP A 161 1.02 -1.97 1.80
N SER A 162 1.61 -3.06 1.31
CA SER A 162 3.05 -3.16 1.03
C SER A 162 3.36 -2.92 -0.44
N SER A 163 4.62 -2.55 -0.71
CA SER A 163 5.22 -2.69 -2.03
C SER A 163 5.38 -4.17 -2.43
N ASP A 164 5.91 -4.41 -3.62
CA ASP A 164 6.29 -5.74 -4.12
C ASP A 164 7.25 -6.48 -3.15
N PRO A 165 7.37 -7.83 -3.24
CA PRO A 165 8.18 -8.68 -2.34
C PRO A 165 9.70 -8.51 -2.53
N VAL A 166 10.20 -7.28 -2.41
CA VAL A 166 11.60 -6.89 -2.52
C VAL A 166 11.93 -5.90 -1.41
N GLY A 167 13.18 -5.94 -0.92
CA GLY A 167 13.66 -4.99 0.08
C GLY A 167 12.90 -5.13 1.41
N PRO A 168 12.43 -4.02 2.03
CA PRO A 168 11.83 -4.05 3.36
C PRO A 168 10.52 -4.86 3.44
N ALA A 169 9.84 -5.09 2.31
CA ALA A 169 8.56 -5.78 2.29
C ALA A 169 8.67 -7.31 2.21
N GLU A 170 9.86 -7.89 1.96
CA GLU A 170 10.04 -9.33 1.70
C GLU A 170 9.48 -10.22 2.83
N SER A 171 9.59 -9.78 4.09
CA SER A 171 9.08 -10.51 5.25
C SER A 171 7.55 -10.63 5.27
N LEU A 172 6.84 -9.68 4.67
CA LEU A 172 5.37 -9.58 4.66
C LEU A 172 4.71 -10.61 3.72
N PHE A 173 5.50 -11.31 2.91
CA PHE A 173 5.03 -12.33 1.97
C PHE A 173 5.31 -13.76 2.45
N LYS A 174 5.90 -13.92 3.65
CA LYS A 174 6.24 -15.24 4.22
C LYS A 174 5.09 -15.80 5.03
N GLU A 175 4.96 -17.13 5.08
CA GLU A 175 3.94 -17.83 5.88
C GLU A 175 3.95 -17.41 7.35
N SER A 176 5.14 -17.15 7.91
CA SER A 176 5.29 -16.66 9.27
C SER A 176 4.56 -15.34 9.53
N TYR A 177 4.47 -14.44 8.54
CA TYR A 177 3.73 -13.19 8.68
C TYR A 177 2.22 -13.42 8.69
N TYR A 178 1.72 -14.37 7.88
CA TYR A 178 0.30 -14.75 7.88
C TYR A 178 -0.14 -15.37 9.22
N GLU A 179 0.72 -16.17 9.86
CA GLU A 179 0.46 -16.68 11.21
C GLU A 179 0.42 -15.56 12.28
N LEU A 180 1.27 -14.54 12.14
CA LEU A 180 1.19 -13.35 13.00
C LEU A 180 -0.11 -12.58 12.77
N MET A 181 -0.52 -12.36 11.52
CA MET A 181 -1.81 -11.73 11.19
C MET A 181 -2.98 -12.47 11.81
N LYS A 182 -3.00 -13.79 11.67
CA LYS A 182 -4.02 -14.63 12.28
C LYS A 182 -4.07 -14.50 13.81
N THR A 183 -2.91 -14.42 14.46
CA THR A 183 -2.82 -14.28 15.92
C THR A 183 -3.31 -12.91 16.40
N ALA A 184 -3.01 -11.84 15.64
CA ALA A 184 -3.41 -10.47 15.99
C ALA A 184 -4.88 -10.16 15.67
N LEU A 185 -5.50 -10.90 14.74
CA LEU A 185 -6.92 -10.76 14.44
C LEU A 185 -7.79 -11.33 15.56
N ARG A 186 -8.93 -10.68 15.75
CA ARG A 186 -10.02 -11.19 16.56
C ARG A 186 -10.77 -12.32 15.87
N ASP A 187 -11.55 -13.05 16.64
CA ASP A 187 -12.48 -14.02 16.07
C ASP A 187 -13.43 -13.34 15.07
N GLY A 188 -13.55 -13.94 13.88
CA GLY A 188 -14.26 -13.34 12.74
C GLY A 188 -13.54 -12.19 12.02
N GLY A 189 -12.30 -11.89 12.40
CA GLY A 189 -11.50 -10.83 11.77
C GLY A 189 -11.15 -11.11 10.31
N ILE A 190 -10.90 -10.04 9.55
CA ILE A 190 -10.59 -10.10 8.11
C ILE A 190 -9.21 -9.53 7.84
N LEU A 191 -8.43 -10.20 7.00
CA LEU A 191 -7.19 -9.64 6.45
C LEU A 191 -7.35 -9.32 4.97
N CYS A 192 -6.74 -8.22 4.55
CA CYS A 192 -6.64 -7.81 3.15
C CYS A 192 -5.19 -7.41 2.85
N CYS A 193 -4.63 -7.93 1.77
CA CYS A 193 -3.26 -7.64 1.37
C CYS A 193 -3.21 -7.20 -0.09
N GLN A 194 -2.18 -6.43 -0.44
CA GLN A 194 -1.72 -6.40 -1.82
C GLN A 194 -1.50 -7.86 -2.30
N GLY A 195 -2.02 -8.17 -3.49
CA GLY A 195 -2.11 -9.55 -4.00
C GLY A 195 -1.43 -9.78 -5.34
N ASP A 196 -0.49 -8.92 -5.74
CA ASP A 196 0.12 -8.91 -7.07
C ASP A 196 -0.89 -8.95 -8.24
N MET A 197 -0.42 -9.27 -9.44
CA MET A 197 -1.22 -9.31 -10.66
C MET A 197 -1.42 -10.76 -11.11
N ILE A 198 -2.69 -11.18 -11.23
CA ILE A 198 -3.06 -12.54 -11.65
C ILE A 198 -2.39 -12.94 -12.98
N SER A 199 -2.24 -12.00 -13.91
CA SER A 199 -1.67 -12.27 -15.24
C SER A 199 -0.15 -12.46 -15.23
N THR A 200 0.56 -12.02 -14.20
CA THR A 200 2.02 -12.21 -14.08
C THR A 200 2.37 -13.40 -13.19
N ASP A 201 1.63 -13.61 -12.09
CA ASP A 201 1.83 -14.76 -11.22
C ASP A 201 0.54 -15.21 -10.51
N ALA A 202 -0.28 -16.00 -11.21
CA ALA A 202 -1.46 -16.61 -10.61
C ALA A 202 -1.14 -17.60 -9.48
N SER A 203 0.08 -18.14 -9.44
CA SER A 203 0.48 -19.15 -8.45
C SER A 203 0.70 -18.55 -7.07
N ASP A 204 1.20 -17.31 -7.01
CA ASP A 204 1.40 -16.59 -5.75
C ASP A 204 0.07 -16.32 -5.04
N ILE A 205 -0.96 -15.83 -5.76
CA ILE A 205 -2.30 -15.62 -5.18
C ILE A 205 -2.88 -16.91 -4.60
N VAL A 206 -2.70 -18.04 -5.31
CA VAL A 206 -3.15 -19.35 -4.82
C VAL A 206 -2.38 -19.75 -3.56
N ASN A 207 -1.08 -19.46 -3.48
CA ASN A 207 -0.25 -19.75 -2.31
C ASN A 207 -0.60 -18.86 -1.12
N ARG A 208 -0.81 -17.56 -1.30
CA ARG A 208 -1.27 -16.64 -0.25
C ARG A 208 -2.63 -17.06 0.31
N LYS A 209 -3.56 -17.44 -0.57
CA LYS A 209 -4.85 -18.02 -0.14
C LYS A 209 -4.67 -19.31 0.67
N LYS A 210 -3.66 -20.13 0.34
CA LYS A 210 -3.33 -21.34 1.13
C LYS A 210 -2.71 -21.00 2.48
N MET A 211 -1.90 -19.95 2.58
CA MET A 211 -1.32 -19.49 3.85
C MET A 211 -2.39 -18.88 4.76
N ALA A 212 -3.33 -18.13 4.18
CA ALA A 212 -4.42 -17.50 4.91
C ALA A 212 -5.56 -18.45 5.34
N LYS A 213 -5.44 -19.78 5.14
CA LYS A 213 -6.48 -20.84 5.23
C LYS A 213 -7.43 -20.86 6.44
N CYS A 214 -7.27 -19.97 7.42
CA CYS A 214 -8.11 -19.86 8.61
C CYS A 214 -8.80 -18.48 8.77
N VAL A 215 -8.68 -17.59 7.79
CA VAL A 215 -9.17 -16.20 7.87
C VAL A 215 -9.76 -15.79 6.51
N GLN A 216 -10.76 -14.91 6.52
CA GLN A 216 -11.27 -14.32 5.27
C GLN A 216 -10.17 -13.44 4.64
N PHE A 217 -9.70 -13.83 3.46
CA PHE A 217 -8.60 -13.19 2.71
C PHE A 217 -9.12 -12.47 1.47
N ILE A 218 -8.68 -11.23 1.29
CA ILE A 218 -8.95 -10.43 0.09
C ILE A 218 -7.62 -9.94 -0.49
N ALA A 219 -7.40 -10.20 -1.78
CA ALA A 219 -6.26 -9.72 -2.54
C ALA A 219 -6.68 -8.55 -3.44
N VAL A 220 -5.92 -7.44 -3.40
CA VAL A 220 -6.10 -6.29 -4.29
C VAL A 220 -4.81 -6.02 -5.06
N SER A 221 -4.94 -5.80 -6.37
CA SER A 221 -3.80 -5.52 -7.25
C SER A 221 -3.55 -4.01 -7.36
N ARG A 222 -2.29 -3.61 -7.22
CA ARG A 222 -1.83 -2.23 -7.41
C ARG A 222 -1.19 -2.12 -8.80
N ARG A 223 -1.87 -1.50 -9.77
CA ARG A 223 -1.23 -0.93 -10.98
C ARG A 223 -2.09 0.17 -11.57
N VAL A 224 -1.41 1.13 -12.21
CA VAL A 224 -2.02 2.11 -13.09
C VAL A 224 -2.76 1.40 -14.21
N SER A 225 -4.09 1.43 -14.13
CA SER A 225 -4.96 1.03 -15.23
C SER A 225 -4.88 2.14 -16.27
N MET A 226 -4.38 1.82 -17.47
CA MET A 226 -4.61 2.65 -18.65
C MET A 226 -6.10 2.57 -19.02
N ALA A 227 -6.95 3.22 -18.22
CA ALA A 227 -8.31 3.50 -18.65
C ALA A 227 -8.21 4.44 -19.86
N PRO A 228 -8.82 4.13 -21.01
CA PRO A 228 -8.84 5.05 -22.13
C PRO A 228 -9.45 6.36 -21.66
N LEU A 229 -8.82 7.49 -22.04
CA LEU A 229 -9.46 8.79 -21.94
C LEU A 229 -10.83 8.65 -22.60
N GLY A 230 -11.89 8.92 -21.84
CA GLY A 230 -13.22 9.06 -22.43
C GLY A 230 -13.10 10.03 -23.60
N ALA A 231 -13.48 9.56 -24.78
CA ALA A 231 -13.71 10.44 -25.90
C ALA A 231 -14.97 11.23 -25.56
N ASP A 232 -14.79 12.50 -25.17
CA ASP A 232 -15.84 13.51 -25.26
C ASP A 232 -16.09 13.86 -26.74
#